data_AF-V4K875-F1
#
_entry.id   AF-V4K875-F1
#
_cell.length_a   1.000
_cell.length_b   1.000
_cell.length_c   1.000
_cell.angle_alpha   90.00
_cell.angle_beta   90.00
_cell.angle_gamma   90.00
#
_symmetry.space_group_name_H-M   'P 1'
#
loop_
_entity.id
_entity.type
_entity.pdbx_description
1 polymer ?
#
loop_
_entity_poly.entity_id
_entity_poly.type
_entity_poly.pdbx_seq_one_letter_code
_entity_poly.pdbx_strand_id
1 'polypeptide(L)'
;MANITKRSPRLWAFLGAVYWVSLVTYFMLWKAYKHVSRLRAQALMSADVIPEQFAILVRDIPSPPNGQTQKEFIDSYFRRIYPETFYRSLVVTENSKVNKIWGNLEGYKKKLARAEAVFEETKNRPTNKTGFCGLVGKQVDSIEYYTELINESVGKLEAEQKSVLAEKQQTAAIVFFNDRVVAALAAQSLHSQMVDKWTVTEAPEPRQLIWKNLKIKLFSRIVRQYFIYFFVALTILFYMIPITFISAITTLANLQKAVPFIKPIVKITFIRTILESYLPQIALLVFLAILPKFLLFLSKAEGIPSVSHAIRAASGKYFYFSVLNVFLGVTLAGSLFDNLKALEKKPNSIVTVLATSLPKNATFFLTYVALKFFVGYGLELSRIIPLIIFHLKKKYLCKTEAEVKEAWYPGDLSYGTRVPGDMLILTITFCYSVIAPVILVFAVIYFGLGWLILRNQALKVYVPSYESYGRMWPHIHTRILAALFLFQVLMFGFLGVKEFIWAILVVPLIAISLVFGYVCRQKFYKGFQHTAVEVACRELKQSPDLEEIFRSYIPHSLSSHKPEDHQFKGAMSRYQDYAAISAA
;
A
#
# COMPACT_ATOMS: atom_id res chain seq x y z
N MET A 1 20.67 -27.28 -15.86
CA MET A 1 21.94 -27.60 -15.15
C MET A 1 21.98 -28.92 -14.38
N ALA A 2 20.88 -29.67 -14.21
CA ALA A 2 20.90 -30.95 -13.48
C ALA A 2 21.91 -31.96 -14.06
N ASN A 3 22.01 -32.01 -15.39
CA ASN A 3 22.85 -32.95 -16.16
C ASN A 3 24.35 -32.60 -16.18
N ILE A 4 24.79 -31.55 -15.50
CA ILE A 4 26.22 -31.17 -15.45
C ILE A 4 26.91 -32.02 -14.38
N THR A 5 27.97 -32.72 -14.78
CA THR A 5 28.80 -33.54 -13.89
C THR A 5 29.55 -32.67 -12.88
N LYS A 6 29.88 -33.26 -11.72
CA LYS A 6 30.72 -32.61 -10.72
C LYS A 6 32.08 -32.24 -11.33
N ARG A 7 32.66 -31.10 -10.93
CA ARG A 7 33.97 -30.59 -11.42
C ARG A 7 34.07 -30.34 -12.94
N SER A 8 32.94 -30.21 -13.64
CA SER A 8 32.95 -29.94 -15.07
C SER A 8 33.55 -28.55 -15.40
N PRO A 9 34.37 -28.42 -16.47
CA PRO A 9 34.90 -27.12 -16.90
C PRO A 9 33.79 -26.16 -17.37
N ARG A 10 32.60 -26.67 -17.72
CA ARG A 10 31.43 -25.88 -18.11
C ARG A 10 30.95 -24.94 -16.99
N LEU A 11 31.32 -25.20 -15.73
CA LEU A 11 30.97 -24.36 -14.56
C LEU A 11 31.55 -22.95 -14.65
N TRP A 12 32.63 -22.73 -15.40
CA TRP A 12 33.18 -21.40 -15.68
C TRP A 12 32.20 -20.50 -16.43
N ALA A 13 31.47 -21.03 -17.42
CA ALA A 13 30.47 -20.26 -18.15
C ALA A 13 29.34 -19.77 -17.24
N PHE A 14 28.93 -20.61 -16.27
CA PHE A 14 27.92 -20.23 -15.30
C PHE A 14 28.42 -19.19 -14.29
N LEU A 15 29.67 -19.31 -13.84
CA LEU A 15 30.29 -18.27 -13.02
C LEU A 15 30.34 -16.94 -13.77
N GLY A 16 30.80 -16.95 -15.03
CA GLY A 16 30.81 -15.76 -15.90
C GLY A 16 29.41 -15.15 -16.07
N ALA A 17 28.38 -15.98 -16.25
CA ALA A 17 27.00 -15.53 -16.34
C ALA A 17 26.50 -14.87 -15.05
N VAL A 18 26.85 -15.40 -13.87
CA VAL A 18 26.50 -14.79 -12.57
C VAL A 18 27.10 -13.39 -12.43
N TYR A 19 28.36 -13.22 -12.84
CA TYR A 19 29.03 -11.94 -12.88
C TYR A 19 28.37 -10.97 -13.86
N TRP A 20 28.09 -11.43 -15.08
CA TRP A 20 27.43 -10.65 -16.11
C TRP A 20 26.07 -10.13 -15.66
N VAL A 21 25.20 -11.01 -15.16
CA VAL A 21 23.86 -10.65 -14.66
C VAL A 21 23.97 -9.62 -13.54
N SER A 22 24.90 -9.80 -12.59
CA SER A 22 25.10 -8.88 -11.48
C SER A 22 25.59 -7.51 -11.95
N LEU A 23 26.63 -7.47 -12.81
CA LEU A 23 27.21 -6.23 -13.34
C LEU A 23 26.17 -5.40 -14.12
N VAL A 24 25.44 -6.05 -15.04
CA VAL A 24 24.40 -5.40 -15.83
C VAL A 24 23.29 -4.88 -14.91
N THR A 25 22.92 -5.64 -13.88
CA THR A 25 21.91 -5.22 -12.90
C THR A 25 22.37 -3.98 -12.12
N TYR A 26 23.62 -3.92 -11.64
CA TYR A 26 24.13 -2.72 -10.98
C TYR A 26 24.13 -1.51 -11.90
N PHE A 27 24.60 -1.67 -13.14
CA PHE A 27 24.65 -0.58 -14.12
C PHE A 27 23.24 -0.04 -14.44
N MET A 28 22.29 -0.93 -14.71
CA MET A 28 20.92 -0.56 -15.01
C MET A 28 20.22 0.08 -13.81
N LEU A 29 20.39 -0.48 -12.61
CA LEU A 29 19.84 0.10 -11.38
C LEU A 29 20.41 1.49 -11.11
N TRP A 30 21.71 1.68 -11.27
CA TRP A 30 22.35 2.98 -11.10
C TRP A 30 21.80 4.02 -12.09
N LYS A 31 21.72 3.65 -13.38
CA LYS A 31 21.18 4.52 -14.43
C LYS A 31 19.72 4.86 -14.18
N ALA A 32 18.90 3.87 -13.83
CA ALA A 32 17.49 4.04 -13.51
C ALA A 32 17.29 4.92 -12.27
N TYR A 33 18.09 4.73 -11.21
CA TYR A 33 18.00 5.56 -10.01
C TYR A 33 18.32 7.03 -10.32
N LYS A 34 19.41 7.29 -11.06
CA LYS A 34 19.75 8.64 -11.49
C LYS A 34 18.62 9.25 -12.33
N HIS A 35 18.04 8.48 -13.24
CA HIS A 35 16.94 8.93 -14.08
C HIS A 35 15.68 9.29 -13.28
N VAL A 36 15.23 8.40 -12.38
CA VAL A 36 14.05 8.63 -11.53
C VAL A 36 14.29 9.78 -10.56
N SER A 37 15.50 9.93 -10.03
CA SER A 37 15.87 11.07 -9.19
C SER A 37 15.73 12.40 -9.94
N ARG A 38 16.13 12.44 -11.21
CA ARG A 38 15.95 13.63 -12.06
C ARG A 38 14.49 13.91 -12.35
N LEU A 39 13.69 12.89 -12.66
CA LEU A 39 12.25 13.03 -12.89
C LEU A 39 11.53 13.55 -11.64
N ARG A 40 11.88 13.03 -10.45
CA ARG A 40 11.37 13.53 -9.17
C ARG A 40 11.72 14.99 -8.96
N ALA A 41 12.98 15.39 -9.19
CA ALA A 41 13.40 16.78 -9.07
C ALA A 41 12.60 17.68 -10.02
N GLN A 42 12.47 17.28 -11.29
CA GLN A 42 11.69 18.03 -12.29
C GLN A 42 10.20 18.15 -11.91
N ALA A 43 9.60 17.10 -11.34
CA ALA A 43 8.22 17.14 -10.87
C ALA A 43 8.04 18.06 -9.66
N LEU A 44 8.99 18.08 -8.72
CA LEU A 44 8.95 18.99 -7.56
C LEU A 44 9.27 20.44 -7.93
N MET A 45 9.95 20.67 -9.05
CA MET A 45 10.19 21.99 -9.64
C MET A 45 8.97 22.54 -10.38
N SER A 46 7.84 21.84 -10.42
CA SER A 46 6.62 22.36 -11.05
C SER A 46 6.23 23.69 -10.42
N ALA A 47 5.88 24.67 -11.24
CA ALA A 47 5.56 26.03 -10.78
C ALA A 47 4.15 26.19 -10.20
N ASP A 48 3.41 25.08 -10.07
CA ASP A 48 2.09 25.05 -9.46
C ASP A 48 2.23 25.10 -7.94
N VAL A 49 1.32 25.85 -7.29
CA VAL A 49 1.25 25.89 -5.83
C VAL A 49 0.78 24.51 -5.34
N ILE A 50 1.48 23.94 -4.35
CA ILE A 50 1.10 22.65 -3.76
C ILE A 50 1.13 22.82 -2.23
N PRO A 51 0.03 22.51 -1.52
CA PRO A 51 -0.11 22.85 -0.10
C PRO A 51 0.92 22.15 0.79
N GLU A 52 1.36 20.95 0.43
CA GLU A 52 2.34 20.17 1.20
C GLU A 52 3.75 20.77 1.19
N GLN A 53 4.08 21.67 0.25
CA GLN A 53 5.38 22.34 0.20
C GLN A 53 5.51 23.45 1.26
N PHE A 54 4.38 23.94 1.79
CA PHE A 54 4.32 25.00 2.80
C PHE A 54 4.06 24.48 4.21
N ALA A 55 3.86 23.16 4.34
CA ALA A 55 3.39 22.53 5.57
C ALA A 55 4.42 21.55 6.13
N ILE A 56 4.57 21.55 7.45
CA ILE A 56 5.31 20.53 8.19
C ILE A 56 4.39 19.81 9.16
N LEU A 57 4.63 18.52 9.35
CA LEU A 57 3.96 17.71 10.35
C LEU A 57 4.83 17.63 11.61
N VAL A 58 4.33 18.17 12.70
CA VAL A 58 4.96 18.18 14.02
C VAL A 58 4.27 17.16 14.92
N ARG A 59 5.06 16.31 15.58
CA ARG A 59 4.58 15.27 16.50
C ARG A 59 5.37 15.32 17.81
N ASP A 60 4.85 14.64 18.83
CA ASP A 60 5.48 14.54 20.16
C ASP A 60 5.67 15.93 20.80
N ILE A 61 4.64 16.76 20.69
CA ILE A 61 4.63 18.10 21.29
C ILE A 61 4.55 17.94 22.82
N PRO A 62 5.41 18.62 23.60
CA PRO A 62 5.35 18.56 25.05
C PRO A 62 4.05 19.19 25.57
N SER A 63 3.69 18.84 26.80
CA SER A 63 2.55 19.45 27.48
C SER A 63 2.80 20.96 27.67
N PRO A 64 1.79 21.81 27.46
CA PRO A 64 1.96 23.25 27.50
C PRO A 64 2.23 23.69 28.96
N PRO A 65 3.20 24.59 29.18
CA PRO A 65 3.40 25.20 30.49
C PRO A 65 2.26 26.21 30.77
N ASN A 66 1.85 26.32 32.04
CA ASN A 66 0.99 27.41 32.55
C ASN A 66 -0.41 27.53 31.94
N GLY A 67 -1.22 26.46 31.92
CA GLY A 67 -2.66 26.54 31.60
C GLY A 67 -3.01 27.06 30.19
N GLN A 68 -2.04 27.33 29.34
CA GLN A 68 -2.22 27.78 27.96
C GLN A 68 -2.83 26.66 27.10
N THR A 69 -3.53 27.05 26.04
CA THR A 69 -4.00 26.08 25.05
C THR A 69 -2.82 25.50 24.25
N GLN A 70 -2.94 24.27 23.74
CA GLN A 70 -1.88 23.65 22.95
C GLN A 70 -1.53 24.51 21.73
N LYS A 71 -2.54 25.14 21.13
CA LYS A 71 -2.38 26.01 19.96
C LYS A 71 -1.53 27.23 20.27
N GLU A 72 -1.82 27.97 21.35
CA GLU A 72 -1.04 29.14 21.75
C GLU A 72 0.42 28.77 22.07
N PHE A 73 0.62 27.61 22.70
CA PHE A 73 1.95 27.10 22.99
C PHE A 73 2.74 26.78 21.71
N ILE A 74 2.11 26.17 20.70
CA ILE A 74 2.75 25.88 19.41
C ILE A 74 3.03 27.17 18.65
N ASP A 75 2.04 28.07 18.57
CA ASP A 75 2.17 29.33 17.84
C ASP A 75 3.28 30.20 18.45
N SER A 76 3.35 30.30 19.78
CA SER A 76 4.43 31.04 20.48
C SER A 76 5.80 30.41 20.27
N TYR A 77 5.90 29.07 20.29
CA TYR A 77 7.14 28.34 20.01
C TYR A 77 7.67 28.62 18.60
N PHE A 78 6.83 28.46 17.56
CA PHE A 78 7.26 28.66 16.19
C PHE A 78 7.46 30.13 15.84
N ARG A 79 6.71 31.07 16.43
CA ARG A 79 6.99 32.52 16.29
C ARG A 79 8.34 32.91 16.89
N ARG A 80 8.76 32.27 17.98
CA ARG A 80 10.08 32.54 18.58
C ARG A 80 11.23 32.07 17.69
N ILE A 81 11.07 30.94 17.00
CA ILE A 81 12.12 30.35 16.16
C ILE A 81 12.09 30.91 14.73
N TYR A 82 10.89 31.18 14.20
CA TYR A 82 10.64 31.62 12.83
C TYR A 82 9.69 32.84 12.80
N PRO A 83 10.14 34.03 13.26
CA PRO A 83 9.26 35.18 13.52
C PRO A 83 8.51 35.70 12.29
N GLU A 84 9.18 35.84 11.14
CA GLU A 84 8.60 36.46 9.94
C GLU A 84 7.93 35.46 8.98
N THR A 85 8.28 34.18 9.10
CA THR A 85 7.91 33.15 8.12
C THR A 85 6.85 32.21 8.62
N PHE A 86 6.59 32.16 9.93
CA PHE A 86 5.51 31.38 10.51
C PHE A 86 4.15 32.00 10.17
N TYR A 87 3.25 31.21 9.58
CA TYR A 87 1.89 31.64 9.29
C TYR A 87 0.94 31.27 10.45
N ARG A 88 0.69 29.97 10.60
CA ARG A 88 -0.34 29.45 11.51
C ARG A 88 -0.08 27.97 11.82
N SER A 89 -0.58 27.49 12.96
CA SER A 89 -0.67 26.06 13.26
C SER A 89 -2.12 25.54 13.20
N LEU A 90 -2.25 24.29 12.76
CA LEU A 90 -3.45 23.46 12.86
C LEU A 90 -3.17 22.33 13.86
N VAL A 91 -3.73 22.44 15.06
CA VAL A 91 -3.61 21.40 16.09
C VAL A 91 -4.46 20.19 15.69
N VAL A 92 -3.87 19.01 15.78
CA VAL A 92 -4.60 17.77 15.51
C VAL A 92 -5.53 17.50 16.69
N THR A 93 -6.81 17.26 16.39
CA THR A 93 -7.85 16.99 17.38
C THR A 93 -8.36 15.55 17.29
N GLU A 94 -8.92 15.04 18.39
CA GLU A 94 -9.55 13.71 18.37
C GLU A 94 -10.91 13.73 17.64
N ASN A 95 -10.87 13.51 16.33
CA ASN A 95 -12.05 13.61 15.46
C ASN A 95 -12.80 12.28 15.27
N SER A 96 -12.56 11.26 16.09
CA SER A 96 -13.12 9.91 15.87
C SER A 96 -14.65 9.88 15.94
N LYS A 97 -15.23 10.57 16.94
CA LYS A 97 -16.68 10.71 17.10
C LYS A 97 -17.30 11.57 16.00
N VAL A 98 -16.72 12.74 15.74
CA VAL A 98 -17.17 13.68 14.69
C VAL A 98 -17.14 13.01 13.32
N ASN A 99 -16.06 12.28 12.99
CA ASN A 99 -15.97 11.53 11.74
C ASN A 99 -17.04 10.44 11.61
N LYS A 100 -17.43 9.80 12.72
CA LYS A 100 -18.51 8.80 12.71
C LYS A 100 -19.87 9.46 12.44
N ILE A 101 -20.15 10.59 13.09
CA ILE A 101 -21.37 11.37 12.87
C ILE A 101 -21.42 11.89 11.44
N TRP A 102 -20.32 12.48 10.96
CA TRP A 102 -20.18 12.96 9.58
C TRP A 102 -20.42 11.84 8.56
N GLY A 103 -19.79 10.68 8.74
CA GLY A 103 -19.97 9.54 7.84
C GLY A 103 -21.41 9.02 7.82
N ASN A 104 -22.11 9.05 8.97
CA ASN A 104 -23.52 8.72 9.03
C ASN A 104 -24.37 9.77 8.30
N LEU A 105 -24.10 11.06 8.51
CA LEU A 105 -24.78 12.19 7.87
C LEU A 105 -24.65 12.12 6.35
N GLU A 106 -23.45 11.85 5.83
CA GLU A 106 -23.21 11.67 4.40
C GLU A 106 -23.92 10.43 3.85
N GLY A 107 -23.98 9.35 4.65
CA GLY A 107 -24.80 8.18 4.36
C GLY A 107 -26.30 8.48 4.31
N TYR A 108 -26.83 9.34 5.20
CA TYR A 108 -28.22 9.76 5.19
C TYR A 108 -28.53 10.66 3.99
N LYS A 109 -27.65 11.62 3.66
CA LYS A 109 -27.78 12.46 2.45
C LYS A 109 -27.86 11.62 1.17
N LYS A 110 -27.02 10.59 1.03
CA LYS A 110 -27.07 9.66 -0.10
C LYS A 110 -28.41 8.90 -0.17
N LYS A 111 -28.92 8.45 0.97
CA LYS A 111 -30.20 7.75 1.06
C LYS A 111 -31.40 8.67 0.75
N LEU A 112 -31.33 9.94 1.15
CA LEU A 112 -32.32 10.96 0.81
C LEU A 112 -32.35 11.20 -0.70
N ALA A 113 -31.19 11.47 -1.32
CA ALA A 113 -31.10 11.66 -2.77
C ALA A 113 -31.63 10.43 -3.55
N ARG A 114 -31.39 9.22 -3.03
CA ARG A 114 -31.96 7.99 -3.60
C ARG A 114 -33.49 7.93 -3.45
N ALA A 115 -34.03 8.34 -2.31
CA ALA A 115 -35.47 8.37 -2.09
C ALA A 115 -36.16 9.39 -3.01
N GLU A 116 -35.56 10.57 -3.19
CA GLU A 116 -36.03 11.60 -4.11
C GLU A 116 -36.02 11.12 -5.56
N ALA A 117 -34.93 10.50 -6.03
CA ALA A 117 -34.88 9.95 -7.38
C ALA A 117 -35.94 8.85 -7.63
N VAL A 118 -36.21 8.01 -6.63
CA VAL A 118 -37.28 6.99 -6.72
C VAL A 118 -38.66 7.65 -6.74
N PHE A 119 -38.86 8.72 -5.98
CA PHE A 119 -40.09 9.50 -5.98
C PHE A 119 -40.33 10.18 -7.34
N GLU A 120 -39.29 10.73 -7.96
CA GLU A 120 -39.37 11.30 -9.31
C GLU A 120 -39.74 10.25 -10.38
N GLU A 121 -39.16 9.05 -10.29
CA GLU A 121 -39.42 7.95 -11.24
C GLU A 121 -40.83 7.34 -11.08
N THR A 122 -41.28 7.14 -9.83
CA THR A 122 -42.52 6.39 -9.54
C THR A 122 -43.73 7.25 -9.17
N LYS A 123 -43.52 8.55 -8.89
CA LYS A 123 -44.49 9.51 -8.33
C LYS A 123 -45.13 9.10 -7.00
N ASN A 124 -44.69 7.98 -6.42
CA ASN A 124 -45.20 7.45 -5.14
C ASN A 124 -44.15 7.67 -4.05
N ARG A 125 -44.58 8.14 -2.87
CA ARG A 125 -43.66 8.39 -1.75
C ARG A 125 -43.05 7.08 -1.24
N PRO A 126 -41.72 6.93 -1.27
CA PRO A 126 -41.07 5.69 -0.87
C PRO A 126 -41.10 5.52 0.65
N THR A 127 -41.55 4.37 1.12
CA THR A 127 -41.59 4.06 2.56
C THR A 127 -40.47 3.09 2.95
N ASN A 128 -39.92 3.27 4.16
CA ASN A 128 -38.90 2.39 4.74
C ASN A 128 -39.35 1.93 6.13
N LYS A 129 -38.82 0.78 6.60
CA LYS A 129 -39.00 0.35 8.00
C LYS A 129 -37.80 0.74 8.84
N THR A 130 -38.03 1.14 10.09
CA THR A 130 -37.01 1.72 10.98
C THR A 130 -35.99 0.74 11.56
N GLY A 131 -36.24 -0.57 11.52
CA GLY A 131 -35.41 -1.59 12.16
C GLY A 131 -34.32 -2.19 11.28
N PHE A 132 -33.76 -3.31 11.74
CA PHE A 132 -32.55 -3.91 11.17
C PHE A 132 -32.67 -4.17 9.65
N CYS A 133 -31.76 -3.59 8.88
CA CYS A 133 -31.72 -3.66 7.41
C CYS A 133 -33.03 -3.27 6.69
N GLY A 134 -33.92 -2.50 7.33
CA GLY A 134 -35.21 -2.12 6.74
C GLY A 134 -36.26 -3.24 6.73
N LEU A 135 -36.05 -4.33 7.47
CA LEU A 135 -36.93 -5.51 7.45
C LEU A 135 -37.96 -5.52 8.60
N VAL A 136 -37.63 -4.88 9.72
CA VAL A 136 -38.40 -4.90 10.97
C VAL A 136 -38.75 -3.46 11.36
N GLY A 137 -39.86 -3.23 12.06
CA GLY A 137 -40.22 -1.90 12.59
C GLY A 137 -41.36 -1.18 11.88
N LYS A 138 -41.68 0.03 12.35
CA LYS A 138 -42.76 0.87 11.82
C LYS A 138 -42.41 1.37 10.42
N GLN A 139 -43.40 1.40 9.54
CA GLN A 139 -43.27 1.94 8.18
C GLN A 139 -43.38 3.46 8.25
N VAL A 140 -42.34 4.15 7.77
CA VAL A 140 -42.22 5.60 7.78
C VAL A 140 -41.92 6.11 6.37
N ASP A 141 -42.33 7.34 6.08
CA ASP A 141 -41.94 8.01 4.83
C ASP A 141 -40.41 8.22 4.84
N SER A 142 -39.74 7.73 3.81
CA SER A 142 -38.27 7.77 3.74
C SER A 142 -37.75 9.19 3.63
N ILE A 143 -38.46 10.07 2.91
CA ILE A 143 -37.98 11.44 2.64
C ILE A 143 -38.01 12.24 3.95
N GLU A 144 -39.16 12.24 4.62
CA GLU A 144 -39.35 12.93 5.90
C GLU A 144 -38.42 12.36 6.98
N TYR A 145 -38.34 11.04 7.08
CA TYR A 145 -37.48 10.36 8.06
C TYR A 145 -35.98 10.69 7.88
N TYR A 146 -35.45 10.64 6.65
CA TYR A 146 -34.05 10.99 6.42
C TYR A 146 -33.79 12.49 6.59
N THR A 147 -34.77 13.35 6.27
CA THR A 147 -34.66 14.80 6.51
C THR A 147 -34.55 15.10 8.01
N GLU A 148 -35.40 14.49 8.84
CA GLU A 148 -35.34 14.63 10.29
C GLU A 148 -34.01 14.11 10.86
N LEU A 149 -33.55 12.93 10.43
CA LEU A 149 -32.25 12.37 10.84
C LEU A 149 -31.06 13.25 10.43
N ILE A 150 -31.12 13.91 9.26
CA ILE A 150 -30.09 14.84 8.83
C ILE A 150 -30.07 16.05 9.75
N ASN A 151 -31.22 16.66 10.03
CA ASN A 151 -31.31 17.81 10.93
C ASN A 151 -30.81 17.48 12.35
N GLU A 152 -31.20 16.33 12.90
CA GLU A 152 -30.71 15.85 14.18
C GLU A 152 -29.18 15.61 14.16
N SER A 153 -28.68 15.01 13.08
CA SER A 153 -27.24 14.73 12.92
C SER A 153 -26.41 16.00 12.75
N VAL A 154 -26.94 17.04 12.09
CA VAL A 154 -26.30 18.36 11.95
C VAL A 154 -26.18 19.02 13.32
N GLY A 155 -27.26 19.06 14.12
CA GLY A 155 -27.21 19.61 15.48
C GLY A 155 -26.21 18.88 16.38
N LYS A 156 -26.18 17.53 16.31
CA LYS A 156 -25.16 16.72 17.01
C LYS A 156 -23.74 16.99 16.52
N LEU A 157 -23.56 17.18 15.21
CA LEU A 157 -22.27 17.46 14.59
C LEU A 157 -21.72 18.81 15.08
N GLU A 158 -22.54 19.87 15.05
CA GLU A 158 -22.12 21.22 15.48
C GLU A 158 -21.75 21.25 16.97
N ALA A 159 -22.53 20.57 17.82
CA ALA A 159 -22.23 20.45 19.24
C ALA A 159 -20.89 19.72 19.48
N GLU A 160 -20.65 18.60 18.79
CA GLU A 160 -19.41 17.83 18.91
C GLU A 160 -18.21 18.55 18.26
N GLN A 161 -18.40 19.31 17.18
CA GLN A 161 -17.35 20.15 16.59
C GLN A 161 -16.86 21.19 17.61
N LYS A 162 -17.78 21.89 18.28
CA LYS A 162 -17.43 22.86 19.34
C LYS A 162 -16.69 22.19 20.50
N SER A 163 -17.16 21.02 20.95
CA SER A 163 -16.50 20.28 22.05
C SER A 163 -15.06 19.85 21.70
N VAL A 164 -14.85 19.39 20.47
CA VAL A 164 -13.57 18.86 20.01
C VAL A 164 -12.52 19.96 19.86
N LEU A 165 -12.91 21.13 19.36
CA LEU A 165 -12.02 22.28 19.21
C LEU A 165 -11.56 22.83 20.57
N ALA A 166 -12.41 22.75 21.60
CA ALA A 166 -12.12 23.24 22.94
C ALA A 166 -11.28 22.27 23.77
N GLU A 167 -11.66 20.98 23.84
CA GLU A 167 -11.16 20.09 24.91
C GLU A 167 -10.24 18.95 24.43
N LYS A 168 -10.20 18.63 23.13
CA LYS A 168 -9.59 17.38 22.62
C LYS A 168 -8.37 17.61 21.73
N GLN A 169 -7.52 18.55 22.10
CA GLN A 169 -6.26 18.84 21.41
C GLN A 169 -5.23 17.74 21.68
N GLN A 170 -4.56 17.26 20.62
CA GLN A 170 -3.55 16.20 20.71
C GLN A 170 -2.13 16.75 20.63
N THR A 171 -1.15 15.90 20.91
CA THR A 171 0.30 16.22 20.89
C THR A 171 0.91 16.22 19.48
N ALA A 172 0.11 16.59 18.48
CA ALA A 172 0.53 16.70 17.09
C ALA A 172 -0.13 17.92 16.43
N ALA A 173 0.57 18.54 15.49
CA ALA A 173 0.08 19.70 14.76
C ALA A 173 0.67 19.75 13.35
N ILE A 174 -0.01 20.44 12.46
CA ILE A 174 0.50 20.81 11.15
C ILE A 174 0.82 22.30 11.21
N VAL A 175 2.03 22.67 10.83
CA VAL A 175 2.50 24.06 10.89
C VAL A 175 2.74 24.56 9.48
N PHE A 176 2.24 25.75 9.19
CA PHE A 176 2.31 26.38 7.89
C PHE A 176 3.29 27.55 7.91
N PHE A 177 4.03 27.69 6.82
CA PHE A 177 4.96 28.78 6.60
C PHE A 177 4.58 29.57 5.34
N ASN A 178 4.99 30.83 5.31
CA ASN A 178 4.84 31.70 4.14
C ASN A 178 5.82 31.29 3.02
N ASP A 179 6.97 30.72 3.40
CA ASP A 179 8.05 30.33 2.48
C ASP A 179 8.31 28.81 2.50
N ARG A 180 8.40 28.22 1.31
CA ARG A 180 8.70 26.79 1.09
C ARG A 180 10.12 26.43 1.49
N VAL A 181 11.07 27.34 1.33
CA VAL A 181 12.46 27.11 1.74
C VAL A 181 12.51 26.88 3.25
N VAL A 182 11.85 27.76 4.01
CA VAL A 182 11.77 27.63 5.46
C VAL A 182 11.01 26.37 5.88
N ALA A 183 9.89 26.05 5.21
CA ALA A 183 9.16 24.81 5.48
C ALA A 183 10.05 23.56 5.29
N ALA A 184 10.81 23.50 4.19
CA ALA A 184 11.73 22.40 3.91
C ALA A 184 12.89 22.31 4.91
N LEU A 185 13.45 23.46 5.31
CA LEU A 185 14.51 23.53 6.34
C LEU A 185 13.99 23.12 7.71
N ALA A 186 12.81 23.61 8.10
CA ALA A 186 12.16 23.26 9.35
C ALA A 186 11.82 21.76 9.41
N ALA A 187 11.46 21.14 8.28
CA ALA A 187 11.19 19.70 8.21
C ALA A 187 12.45 18.81 8.35
N GLN A 188 13.63 19.36 8.08
CA GLN A 188 14.91 18.65 8.11
C GLN A 188 15.72 18.91 9.38
N SER A 189 15.42 20.00 10.10
CA SER A 189 16.16 20.43 11.27
C SER A 189 15.66 19.76 12.55
N LEU A 190 16.57 19.56 13.51
CA LEU A 190 16.23 19.15 14.86
C LEU A 190 15.76 20.38 15.66
N HIS A 191 14.56 20.32 16.24
CA HIS A 191 13.95 21.47 16.93
C HIS A 191 14.24 21.50 18.43
N SER A 192 14.44 20.35 19.07
CA SER A 192 14.69 20.24 20.52
C SER A 192 16.01 19.53 20.80
N GLN A 193 16.60 19.78 21.97
CA GLN A 193 17.80 19.07 22.44
C GLN A 193 17.57 17.56 22.55
N MET A 194 16.34 17.16 22.87
CA MET A 194 15.94 15.76 22.94
C MET A 194 15.10 15.39 21.72
N VAL A 195 15.47 14.30 21.04
CA VAL A 195 14.84 13.83 19.79
C VAL A 195 13.41 13.29 20.00
N ASP A 196 13.04 12.98 21.24
CA ASP A 196 11.71 12.49 21.59
C ASP A 196 10.65 13.60 21.71
N LYS A 197 11.07 14.87 21.61
CA LYS A 197 10.21 16.05 21.66
C LYS A 197 10.29 16.83 20.35
N TRP A 198 9.16 17.36 19.90
CA TRP A 198 9.08 18.15 18.65
C TRP A 198 9.65 17.39 17.44
N THR A 199 9.20 16.15 17.24
CA THR A 199 9.57 15.38 16.05
C THR A 199 8.90 16.00 14.83
N VAL A 200 9.69 16.61 13.95
CA VAL A 200 9.20 17.23 12.72
C VAL A 200 9.48 16.33 11.52
N THR A 201 8.50 16.25 10.62
CA THR A 201 8.60 15.59 9.32
C THR A 201 7.90 16.44 8.27
N GLU A 202 8.25 16.29 6.99
CA GLU A 202 7.49 16.92 5.90
C GLU A 202 6.02 16.51 5.97
N ALA A 203 5.11 17.47 5.85
CA ALA A 203 3.69 17.15 5.79
C ALA A 203 3.43 16.37 4.48
N PRO A 204 2.74 15.21 4.55
CA PRO A 204 2.24 14.59 3.34
C PRO A 204 1.02 15.39 2.83
N GLU A 205 0.63 15.15 1.58
CA GLU A 205 -0.63 15.61 1.01
C GLU A 205 -1.81 15.38 1.98
N PRO A 206 -2.77 16.33 2.10
CA PRO A 206 -3.90 16.20 3.02
C PRO A 206 -4.65 14.86 2.92
N ARG A 207 -4.82 14.34 1.69
CA ARG A 207 -5.49 13.05 1.41
C ARG A 207 -4.74 11.84 1.95
N GLN A 208 -3.44 11.95 2.16
CA GLN A 208 -2.60 10.88 2.67
C GLN A 208 -2.57 10.81 4.19
N LEU A 209 -3.00 11.86 4.90
CA LEU A 209 -2.91 11.91 6.35
C LEU A 209 -3.82 10.88 7.02
N ILE A 210 -3.22 10.01 7.82
CA ILE A 210 -3.93 9.07 8.68
C ILE A 210 -4.10 9.73 10.06
N TRP A 211 -5.14 10.54 10.20
CA TRP A 211 -5.46 11.29 11.42
C TRP A 211 -5.41 10.45 12.71
N LYS A 212 -5.91 9.21 12.66
CA LYS A 212 -5.91 8.29 13.81
C LYS A 212 -4.51 7.97 14.35
N ASN A 213 -3.49 8.04 13.51
CA ASN A 213 -2.11 7.66 13.84
C ASN A 213 -1.26 8.83 14.34
N LEU A 214 -1.71 10.07 14.17
CA LEU A 214 -0.94 11.27 14.53
C LEU A 214 -0.74 11.40 16.05
N LYS A 215 -1.73 11.00 16.85
CA LYS A 215 -1.69 11.05 18.33
C LYS A 215 -0.69 10.12 19.00
N ILE A 216 -0.15 9.15 18.27
CA ILE A 216 0.69 8.10 18.87
C ILE A 216 2.08 8.68 19.15
N LYS A 217 2.50 8.67 20.42
CA LYS A 217 3.84 9.12 20.85
C LYS A 217 4.96 8.25 20.27
N LEU A 218 6.17 8.79 20.16
CA LEU A 218 7.35 8.12 19.59
C LEU A 218 7.64 6.75 20.22
N PHE A 219 7.71 6.66 21.55
CA PHE A 219 7.99 5.39 22.23
C PHE A 219 6.95 4.30 21.91
N SER A 220 5.65 4.65 21.94
CA SER A 220 4.59 3.72 21.58
C SER A 220 4.67 3.27 20.12
N ARG A 221 5.08 4.16 19.19
CA ARG A 221 5.32 3.79 17.78
C ARG A 221 6.43 2.75 17.65
N ILE A 222 7.55 2.94 18.35
CA ILE A 222 8.68 2.01 18.30
C ILE A 222 8.25 0.62 18.81
N VAL A 223 7.59 0.56 19.97
CA VAL A 223 7.10 -0.71 20.54
C VAL A 223 6.10 -1.39 19.60
N ARG A 224 5.13 -0.64 19.05
CA ARG A 224 4.17 -1.15 18.06
C ARG A 224 4.84 -1.69 16.82
N GLN A 225 5.85 -1.00 16.30
CA GLN A 225 6.59 -1.41 15.12
C GLN A 225 7.33 -2.75 15.35
N TYR A 226 8.04 -2.89 16.47
CA TYR A 226 8.69 -4.16 16.82
C TYR A 226 7.68 -5.29 17.03
N PHE A 227 6.58 -5.03 17.74
CA PHE A 227 5.51 -6.00 17.93
C PHE A 227 4.90 -6.46 16.59
N ILE A 228 4.65 -5.53 15.67
CA ILE A 228 4.10 -5.84 14.34
C ILE A 228 5.12 -6.61 13.50
N TYR A 229 6.41 -6.27 13.55
CA TYR A 229 7.45 -7.05 12.86
C TYR A 229 7.57 -8.47 13.40
N PHE A 230 7.52 -8.65 14.71
CA PHE A 230 7.47 -9.96 15.34
C PHE A 230 6.22 -10.75 14.88
N PHE A 231 5.05 -10.12 14.92
CA PHE A 231 3.80 -10.75 14.50
C PHE A 231 3.78 -11.11 13.00
N VAL A 232 4.34 -10.25 12.14
CA VAL A 232 4.49 -10.52 10.70
C VAL A 232 5.47 -11.68 10.48
N ALA A 233 6.59 -11.74 11.21
CA ALA A 233 7.52 -12.87 11.13
C ALA A 233 6.83 -14.18 11.52
N LEU A 234 6.05 -14.19 12.61
CA LEU A 234 5.23 -15.34 13.02
C LEU A 234 4.22 -15.71 11.93
N THR A 235 3.52 -14.73 11.36
CA THR A 235 2.57 -14.94 10.26
C THR A 235 3.25 -15.58 9.04
N ILE A 236 4.47 -15.15 8.70
CA ILE A 236 5.23 -15.70 7.58
C ILE A 236 5.66 -17.14 7.84
N LEU A 237 6.19 -17.44 9.03
CA LEU A 237 6.70 -18.78 9.37
C LEU A 237 5.59 -19.81 9.51
N PHE A 238 4.48 -19.42 10.12
CA PHE A 238 3.37 -20.34 10.40
C PHE A 238 2.22 -20.26 9.40
N TYR A 239 2.38 -19.58 8.25
CA TYR A 239 1.27 -19.37 7.31
C TYR A 239 0.65 -20.66 6.75
N MET A 240 1.43 -21.75 6.70
CA MET A 240 0.94 -23.06 6.28
C MET A 240 -0.09 -23.63 7.26
N ILE A 241 -0.02 -23.28 8.54
CA ILE A 241 -0.95 -23.78 9.56
C ILE A 241 -2.37 -23.21 9.31
N PRO A 242 -2.59 -21.89 9.18
CA PRO A 242 -3.89 -21.36 8.79
C PRO A 242 -4.41 -21.90 7.45
N ILE A 243 -3.54 -22.09 6.44
CA ILE A 243 -3.96 -22.67 5.15
C ILE A 243 -4.51 -24.09 5.35
N THR A 244 -3.73 -24.95 6.02
CA THR A 244 -4.12 -26.35 6.25
C THR A 244 -5.37 -26.45 7.11
N PHE A 245 -5.49 -25.58 8.12
CA PHE A 245 -6.68 -25.49 8.97
C PHE A 245 -7.92 -25.07 8.20
N ILE A 246 -7.84 -24.03 7.38
CA ILE A 246 -8.96 -23.58 6.53
C ILE A 246 -9.33 -24.67 5.54
N SER A 247 -8.35 -25.31 4.90
CA SER A 247 -8.58 -26.44 3.99
C SER A 247 -9.26 -27.61 4.70
N ALA A 248 -8.90 -27.90 5.95
CA ALA A 248 -9.49 -28.99 6.74
C ALA A 248 -10.94 -28.69 7.16
N ILE A 249 -11.24 -27.46 7.59
CA ILE A 249 -12.61 -27.03 7.99
C ILE A 249 -13.54 -26.98 6.78
N THR A 250 -13.02 -26.55 5.64
CA THR A 250 -13.81 -26.37 4.40
C THR A 250 -14.05 -27.69 3.65
N THR A 251 -13.60 -28.83 4.20
CA THR A 251 -14.05 -30.14 3.73
C THR A 251 -15.54 -30.30 4.01
N LEU A 252 -16.27 -30.84 3.04
CA LEU A 252 -17.73 -30.95 3.12
C LEU A 252 -18.19 -31.72 4.37
N ALA A 253 -17.46 -32.77 4.76
CA ALA A 253 -17.78 -33.58 5.94
C ALA A 253 -17.70 -32.78 7.26
N ASN A 254 -16.71 -31.89 7.40
CA ASN A 254 -16.56 -31.05 8.58
C ASN A 254 -17.55 -29.87 8.55
N LEU A 255 -17.83 -29.33 7.36
CA LEU A 255 -18.80 -28.26 7.18
C LEU A 255 -20.23 -28.71 7.51
N GLN A 256 -20.61 -29.94 7.13
CA GLN A 256 -21.90 -30.54 7.47
C GLN A 256 -22.09 -30.73 8.99
N LYS A 257 -21.00 -30.92 9.73
CA LYS A 257 -21.01 -30.99 11.20
C LYS A 257 -21.09 -29.60 11.83
N ALA A 258 -20.37 -28.62 11.30
CA ALA A 258 -20.31 -27.26 11.83
C ALA A 258 -21.55 -26.40 11.51
N VAL A 259 -22.15 -26.57 10.32
CA VAL A 259 -23.29 -25.77 9.85
C VAL A 259 -24.42 -26.71 9.37
N PRO A 260 -25.34 -27.14 10.27
CA PRO A 260 -26.36 -28.13 9.96
C PRO A 260 -27.33 -27.72 8.83
N PHE A 261 -27.50 -26.42 8.59
CA PHE A 261 -28.38 -25.85 7.56
C PHE A 261 -27.96 -26.22 6.12
N ILE A 262 -26.72 -26.68 5.92
CA ILE A 262 -26.20 -27.07 4.60
C ILE A 262 -26.58 -28.51 4.23
N LYS A 263 -26.99 -29.34 5.22
CA LYS A 263 -27.37 -30.76 5.00
C LYS A 263 -28.45 -30.98 3.92
N PRO A 264 -29.52 -30.18 3.81
CA PRO A 264 -30.55 -30.36 2.76
C PRO A 264 -30.01 -30.04 1.37
N ILE A 265 -29.17 -29.02 1.24
CA ILE A 265 -28.59 -28.54 -0.03
C ILE A 265 -27.58 -29.56 -0.60
N VAL A 266 -26.88 -30.28 0.28
CA VAL A 266 -25.85 -31.25 -0.10
C VAL A 266 -26.42 -32.64 -0.46
N LYS A 267 -27.72 -32.88 -0.27
CA LYS A 267 -28.37 -34.11 -0.76
C LYS A 267 -28.45 -34.18 -2.29
N ILE A 268 -28.34 -33.04 -2.98
CA ILE A 268 -28.36 -32.97 -4.44
C ILE A 268 -26.97 -33.38 -4.96
N THR A 269 -26.88 -34.51 -5.66
CA THR A 269 -25.63 -35.13 -6.13
C THR A 269 -24.74 -34.16 -6.91
N PHE A 270 -25.31 -33.34 -7.79
CA PHE A 270 -24.57 -32.33 -8.56
C PHE A 270 -23.95 -31.24 -7.68
N ILE A 271 -24.72 -30.69 -6.73
CA ILE A 271 -24.27 -29.63 -5.82
C ILE A 271 -23.21 -30.16 -4.85
N ARG A 272 -23.36 -31.41 -4.40
CA ARG A 272 -22.38 -32.10 -3.55
C ARG A 272 -21.01 -32.20 -4.24
N THR A 273 -20.96 -32.68 -5.48
CA THR A 273 -19.70 -32.85 -6.22
C THR A 273 -19.00 -31.51 -6.49
N ILE A 274 -19.77 -30.46 -6.78
CA ILE A 274 -19.23 -29.10 -6.97
C ILE A 274 -18.71 -28.54 -5.65
N LEU A 275 -19.46 -28.65 -4.56
CA LEU A 275 -19.03 -28.16 -3.26
C LEU A 275 -17.80 -28.92 -2.75
N GLU A 276 -17.74 -30.25 -2.87
CA GLU A 276 -16.57 -31.05 -2.48
C GLU A 276 -15.30 -30.64 -3.25
N SER A 277 -15.43 -30.35 -4.54
CA SER A 277 -14.29 -30.06 -5.41
C SER A 277 -13.82 -28.61 -5.35
N TYR A 278 -14.75 -27.65 -5.25
CA TYR A 278 -14.45 -26.22 -5.38
C TYR A 278 -14.47 -25.46 -4.06
N LEU A 279 -15.19 -25.92 -3.04
CA LEU A 279 -15.31 -25.15 -1.79
C LEU A 279 -13.96 -24.92 -1.08
N PRO A 280 -13.09 -25.93 -0.91
CA PRO A 280 -11.79 -25.70 -0.29
C PRO A 280 -10.91 -24.75 -1.12
N GLN A 281 -11.01 -24.83 -2.46
CA GLN A 281 -10.26 -24.00 -3.39
C GLN A 281 -10.71 -22.53 -3.32
N ILE A 282 -12.03 -22.28 -3.30
CA ILE A 282 -12.60 -20.95 -3.16
C ILE A 282 -12.25 -20.35 -1.79
N ALA A 283 -12.39 -21.13 -0.72
CA ALA A 283 -12.06 -20.66 0.63
C ALA A 283 -10.57 -20.29 0.76
N LEU A 284 -9.69 -21.11 0.17
CA LEU A 284 -8.26 -20.83 0.11
C LEU A 284 -7.95 -19.57 -0.71
N LEU A 285 -8.61 -19.39 -1.86
CA LEU A 285 -8.45 -18.21 -2.70
C LEU A 285 -8.89 -16.93 -1.96
N VAL A 286 -10.03 -16.97 -1.27
CA VAL A 286 -10.51 -15.87 -0.43
C VAL A 286 -9.51 -15.56 0.69
N PHE A 287 -8.98 -16.58 1.37
CA PHE A 287 -7.98 -16.39 2.43
C PHE A 287 -6.70 -15.71 1.90
N LEU A 288 -6.20 -16.15 0.74
CA LEU A 288 -5.05 -15.53 0.08
C LEU A 288 -5.34 -14.10 -0.38
N ALA A 289 -6.57 -13.80 -0.82
CA ALA A 289 -6.99 -12.46 -1.21
C ALA A 289 -7.13 -11.49 -0.02
N ILE A 290 -7.35 -12.00 1.20
CA ILE A 290 -7.41 -11.22 2.44
C ILE A 290 -6.01 -10.80 2.91
N LEU A 291 -4.98 -11.61 2.63
CA LEU A 291 -3.63 -11.37 3.14
C LEU A 291 -3.08 -9.96 2.85
N PRO A 292 -3.13 -9.40 1.63
CA PRO A 292 -2.62 -8.05 1.41
C PRO A 292 -3.39 -6.97 2.18
N LYS A 293 -4.71 -7.15 2.35
CA LYS A 293 -5.54 -6.25 3.16
C LYS A 293 -5.17 -6.36 4.64
N PHE A 294 -4.88 -7.56 5.12
CA PHE A 294 -4.41 -7.81 6.47
C PHE A 294 -3.04 -7.18 6.72
N LEU A 295 -2.08 -7.33 5.81
CA LEU A 295 -0.76 -6.70 5.92
C LEU A 295 -0.83 -5.17 5.85
N LEU A 296 -1.77 -4.62 5.08
CA LEU A 296 -2.05 -3.19 5.08
C LEU A 296 -2.65 -2.72 6.41
N PHE A 297 -3.57 -3.50 7.00
CA PHE A 297 -4.12 -3.22 8.32
C PHE A 297 -3.02 -3.20 9.39
N LEU A 298 -2.14 -4.21 9.41
CA LEU A 298 -0.98 -4.24 10.30
C LEU A 298 -0.07 -3.02 10.08
N SER A 299 0.21 -2.66 8.83
CA SER A 299 1.06 -1.49 8.52
C SER A 299 0.43 -0.17 8.95
N LYS A 300 -0.91 -0.04 8.91
CA LYS A 300 -1.61 1.11 9.48
C LYS A 300 -1.53 1.14 11.01
N ALA A 301 -1.51 -0.03 11.66
CA ALA A 301 -1.40 -0.13 13.12
C ALA A 301 -0.01 0.25 13.67
N GLU A 302 1.03 0.32 12.82
CA GLU A 302 2.40 0.76 13.18
C GLU A 302 2.47 2.24 13.63
N GLY A 303 1.42 3.04 13.37
CA GLY A 303 1.41 4.46 13.69
C GLY A 303 2.08 5.35 12.64
N ILE A 304 2.17 4.84 11.40
CA ILE A 304 2.64 5.59 10.23
C ILE A 304 1.65 6.73 9.91
N PRO A 305 2.12 7.98 9.73
CA PRO A 305 1.23 9.14 9.54
C PRO A 305 0.63 9.26 8.14
N SER A 306 1.25 8.64 7.11
CA SER A 306 0.84 8.76 5.71
C SER A 306 0.40 7.43 5.10
N VAL A 307 -0.67 7.45 4.30
CA VAL A 307 -1.17 6.31 3.52
C VAL A 307 -0.12 5.79 2.54
N SER A 308 0.60 6.68 1.85
CA SER A 308 1.65 6.28 0.89
C SER A 308 2.78 5.52 1.59
N HIS A 309 3.18 5.97 2.78
CA HIS A 309 4.16 5.28 3.59
C HIS A 309 3.62 3.94 4.14
N ALA A 310 2.35 3.88 4.57
CA ALA A 310 1.75 2.65 5.05
C ALA A 310 1.64 1.59 3.93
N ILE A 311 1.30 1.99 2.70
CA ILE A 311 1.28 1.10 1.53
C ILE A 311 2.68 0.59 1.19
N ARG A 312 3.70 1.45 1.25
CA ARG A 312 5.12 1.04 1.08
C ARG A 312 5.55 0.03 2.14
N ALA A 313 5.16 0.22 3.40
CA ALA A 313 5.43 -0.71 4.47
C ALA A 313 4.70 -2.05 4.30
N ALA A 314 3.44 -2.02 3.84
CA ALA A 314 2.64 -3.21 3.55
C ALA A 314 3.22 -4.01 2.37
N SER A 315 3.61 -3.30 1.30
CA SER A 315 4.29 -3.87 0.13
C SER A 315 5.58 -4.60 0.55
N GLY A 316 6.39 -3.98 1.41
CA GLY A 316 7.60 -4.62 1.94
C GLY A 316 7.36 -5.91 2.71
N LYS A 317 6.31 -5.93 3.55
CA LYS A 317 5.89 -7.14 4.29
C LYS A 317 5.40 -8.23 3.32
N TYR A 318 4.60 -7.84 2.33
CA TYR A 318 4.06 -8.78 1.35
C TYR A 318 5.16 -9.37 0.45
N PHE A 319 6.20 -8.58 0.12
CA PHE A 319 7.38 -9.10 -0.58
C PHE A 319 8.10 -10.17 0.24
N TYR A 320 8.40 -9.91 1.52
CA TYR A 320 9.07 -10.91 2.37
C TYR A 320 8.22 -12.17 2.50
N PHE A 321 6.92 -12.00 2.69
CA PHE A 321 5.98 -13.11 2.68
C PHE A 321 6.07 -13.92 1.36
N SER A 322 6.05 -13.25 0.22
CA SER A 322 6.07 -13.87 -1.11
C SER A 322 7.37 -14.62 -1.36
N VAL A 323 8.52 -14.02 -1.03
CA VAL A 323 9.82 -14.67 -1.19
C VAL A 323 9.96 -15.88 -0.25
N LEU A 324 9.56 -15.75 1.01
CA LEU A 324 9.74 -16.84 2.00
C LEU A 324 8.74 -17.97 1.80
N ASN A 325 7.46 -17.69 1.51
CA ASN A 325 6.44 -18.73 1.36
C ASN A 325 6.27 -19.23 -0.07
N VAL A 326 6.23 -18.33 -1.07
CA VAL A 326 5.95 -18.74 -2.46
C VAL A 326 7.22 -19.20 -3.15
N PHE A 327 8.33 -18.48 -3.00
CA PHE A 327 9.58 -18.89 -3.65
C PHE A 327 10.34 -19.95 -2.83
N LEU A 328 10.84 -19.58 -1.64
CA LEU A 328 11.59 -20.50 -0.80
C LEU A 328 10.71 -21.62 -0.26
N GLY A 329 9.48 -21.31 0.17
CA GLY A 329 8.53 -22.29 0.66
C GLY A 329 8.20 -23.36 -0.37
N VAL A 330 7.88 -23.04 -1.62
CA VAL A 330 7.66 -24.07 -2.67
C VAL A 330 8.95 -24.82 -3.00
N THR A 331 10.08 -24.12 -3.07
CA THR A 331 11.38 -24.74 -3.36
C THR A 331 11.76 -25.77 -2.29
N LEU A 332 11.42 -25.49 -1.04
CA LEU A 332 11.68 -26.34 0.11
C LEU A 332 10.55 -27.36 0.35
N ALA A 333 9.28 -27.05 0.05
CA ALA A 333 8.09 -27.83 0.42
C ALA A 333 8.02 -29.21 -0.19
N GLY A 334 8.49 -29.38 -1.44
CA GLY A 334 8.67 -30.72 -2.03
C GLY A 334 9.67 -31.61 -1.27
N SER A 335 10.31 -31.07 -0.23
CA SER A 335 11.33 -31.72 0.58
C SER A 335 11.27 -31.34 2.08
N LEU A 336 10.34 -30.51 2.54
CA LEU A 336 10.40 -29.86 3.87
C LEU A 336 10.15 -30.85 5.00
N PHE A 337 9.18 -31.75 4.86
CA PHE A 337 8.89 -32.74 5.90
C PHE A 337 10.04 -33.76 6.04
N ASP A 338 10.70 -34.11 4.94
CA ASP A 338 11.87 -34.99 4.95
C ASP A 338 13.14 -34.24 5.43
N ASN A 339 13.25 -32.94 5.13
CA ASN A 339 14.41 -32.12 5.46
C ASN A 339 14.34 -31.41 6.80
N LEU A 340 13.17 -31.20 7.42
CA LEU A 340 13.07 -30.66 8.79
C LEU A 340 13.74 -31.62 9.78
N LYS A 341 13.55 -32.94 9.60
CA LYS A 341 14.27 -33.99 10.34
C LYS A 341 15.78 -34.01 10.03
N ALA A 342 16.19 -33.55 8.85
CA ALA A 342 17.60 -33.45 8.46
C ALA A 342 18.27 -32.15 8.94
N LEU A 343 17.53 -31.05 9.01
CA LEU A 343 17.97 -29.72 9.45
C LEU A 343 18.18 -29.67 10.96
N GLU A 344 17.36 -30.39 11.73
CA GLU A 344 17.57 -30.61 13.17
C GLU A 344 18.93 -31.26 13.45
N LYS A 345 19.42 -32.12 12.53
CA LYS A 345 20.70 -32.80 12.66
C LYS A 345 21.89 -32.03 12.08
N LYS A 346 21.71 -31.19 11.05
CA LYS A 346 22.79 -30.39 10.40
C LYS A 346 22.27 -29.06 9.83
N PRO A 347 22.32 -27.93 10.58
CA PRO A 347 21.86 -26.62 10.10
C PRO A 347 22.67 -26.07 8.91
N ASN A 348 23.95 -26.47 8.77
CA ASN A 348 24.82 -26.05 7.66
C ASN A 348 24.39 -26.62 6.28
N SER A 349 23.40 -27.52 6.23
CA SER A 349 22.94 -28.15 4.98
C SER A 349 21.82 -27.39 4.25
N ILE A 350 21.30 -26.31 4.81
CA ILE A 350 20.13 -25.61 4.23
C ILE A 350 20.41 -25.10 2.81
N VAL A 351 21.62 -24.57 2.60
CA VAL A 351 22.06 -24.01 1.31
C VAL A 351 22.26 -25.13 0.28
N THR A 352 22.79 -26.29 0.68
CA THR A 352 22.97 -27.43 -0.22
C THR A 352 21.64 -28.10 -0.56
N VAL A 353 20.72 -28.21 0.38
CA VAL A 353 19.34 -28.66 0.14
C VAL A 353 18.65 -27.74 -0.87
N LEU A 354 18.66 -26.42 -0.64
CA LEU A 354 18.11 -25.43 -1.57
C LEU A 354 18.72 -25.56 -2.97
N ALA A 355 20.03 -25.69 -3.06
CA ALA A 355 20.75 -25.86 -4.31
C ALA A 355 20.31 -27.12 -5.10
N THR A 356 20.05 -28.23 -4.42
CA THR A 356 19.59 -29.46 -5.09
C THR A 356 18.11 -29.42 -5.49
N SER A 357 17.28 -28.71 -4.74
CA SER A 357 15.83 -28.59 -4.99
C SER A 357 15.50 -27.54 -6.05
N LEU A 358 16.32 -26.49 -6.19
CA LEU A 358 16.11 -25.42 -7.17
C LEU A 358 15.90 -25.95 -8.60
N PRO A 359 16.81 -26.73 -9.20
CA PRO A 359 16.63 -27.25 -10.56
C PRO A 359 15.38 -28.12 -10.73
N LYS A 360 14.99 -28.88 -9.71
CA LYS A 360 13.80 -29.77 -9.75
C LYS A 360 12.51 -28.97 -9.91
N ASN A 361 12.45 -27.79 -9.29
CA ASN A 361 11.28 -26.91 -9.31
C ASN A 361 11.29 -25.90 -10.46
N ALA A 362 12.29 -25.93 -11.35
CA ALA A 362 12.41 -24.97 -12.45
C ALA A 362 11.18 -24.97 -13.38
N THR A 363 10.66 -26.15 -13.71
CA THR A 363 9.46 -26.28 -14.57
C THR A 363 8.23 -25.66 -13.92
N PHE A 364 8.05 -25.82 -12.60
CA PHE A 364 6.95 -25.19 -11.86
C PHE A 364 7.03 -23.65 -11.92
N PHE A 365 8.21 -23.09 -11.70
CA PHE A 365 8.36 -21.63 -11.75
C PHE A 365 8.26 -21.07 -13.17
N LEU A 366 8.67 -21.85 -14.18
CA LEU A 366 8.47 -21.50 -15.59
C LEU A 366 6.97 -21.40 -15.92
N THR A 367 6.18 -22.40 -15.55
CA THR A 367 4.72 -22.38 -15.77
C THR A 367 4.03 -21.33 -14.92
N TYR A 368 4.52 -21.07 -13.70
CA TYR A 368 4.02 -19.99 -12.84
C TYR A 368 4.19 -18.61 -13.49
N VAL A 369 5.40 -18.30 -13.99
CA VAL A 369 5.66 -17.04 -14.70
C VAL A 369 4.82 -16.97 -15.97
N ALA A 370 4.70 -18.09 -16.69
CA ALA A 370 3.88 -18.16 -17.90
C ALA A 370 2.41 -17.83 -17.66
N LEU A 371 1.81 -18.47 -16.64
CA LEU A 371 0.45 -18.21 -16.23
C LEU A 371 0.26 -16.76 -15.79
N LYS A 372 1.25 -16.18 -15.10
CA LYS A 372 1.19 -14.78 -14.63
C LYS A 372 1.19 -13.77 -15.75
N PHE A 373 1.93 -13.94 -16.85
CA PHE A 373 1.78 -13.00 -17.97
C PHE A 373 0.54 -13.28 -18.80
N PHE A 374 0.25 -14.54 -19.17
CA PHE A 374 -0.89 -14.84 -20.05
C PHE A 374 -2.22 -14.52 -19.37
N VAL A 375 -2.48 -15.11 -18.21
CA VAL A 375 -3.75 -14.96 -17.50
C VAL A 375 -3.75 -13.69 -16.65
N GLY A 376 -2.65 -13.39 -15.95
CA GLY A 376 -2.57 -12.23 -15.07
C GLY A 376 -2.76 -10.91 -15.82
N TYR A 377 -1.98 -10.67 -16.88
CA TYR A 377 -2.15 -9.45 -17.66
C TYR A 377 -3.39 -9.48 -18.56
N GLY A 378 -3.86 -10.66 -19.01
CA GLY A 378 -5.13 -10.78 -19.72
C GLY A 378 -6.33 -10.34 -18.86
N LEU A 379 -6.38 -10.77 -17.60
CA LEU A 379 -7.41 -10.33 -16.64
C LEU A 379 -7.27 -8.85 -16.27
N GLU A 380 -6.05 -8.34 -16.17
CA GLU A 380 -5.79 -6.92 -15.90
C GLU A 380 -6.23 -6.03 -17.07
N LEU A 381 -5.95 -6.43 -18.32
CA LEU A 381 -6.33 -5.69 -19.51
C LEU A 381 -7.85 -5.65 -19.68
N SER A 382 -8.51 -6.79 -19.52
CA SER A 382 -9.96 -6.93 -19.71
C SER A 382 -10.79 -6.36 -18.56
N ARG A 383 -10.20 -6.20 -17.36
CA ARG A 383 -10.88 -5.73 -16.13
C ARG A 383 -12.25 -6.39 -15.90
N ILE A 384 -12.34 -7.69 -16.17
CA ILE A 384 -13.60 -8.45 -16.09
C ILE A 384 -14.26 -8.31 -14.71
N ILE A 385 -13.47 -8.38 -13.63
CA ILE A 385 -13.98 -8.29 -12.27
C ILE A 385 -14.64 -6.92 -12.00
N PRO A 386 -13.96 -5.77 -12.17
CA PRO A 386 -14.61 -4.46 -12.09
C PRO A 386 -15.84 -4.32 -12.99
N LEU A 387 -15.80 -4.84 -14.22
CA LEU A 387 -16.89 -4.73 -15.18
C LEU A 387 -18.14 -5.48 -14.71
N ILE A 388 -17.99 -6.72 -14.23
CA ILE A 388 -19.10 -7.51 -13.66
C ILE A 388 -19.68 -6.79 -12.44
N ILE A 389 -18.83 -6.31 -11.53
CA ILE A 389 -19.26 -5.58 -10.34
C ILE A 389 -20.03 -4.32 -10.71
N PHE A 390 -19.57 -3.58 -11.73
CA PHE A 390 -20.26 -2.38 -12.20
C PHE A 390 -21.66 -2.70 -12.74
N HIS A 391 -21.80 -3.71 -13.61
CA HIS A 391 -23.12 -4.06 -14.16
C HIS A 391 -24.09 -4.56 -13.09
N LEU A 392 -23.60 -5.33 -12.11
CA LEU A 392 -24.38 -5.75 -10.95
C LEU A 392 -24.80 -4.55 -10.09
N LYS A 393 -23.88 -3.63 -9.80
CA LYS A 393 -24.20 -2.40 -9.05
C LYS A 393 -25.19 -1.52 -9.80
N LYS A 394 -24.97 -1.29 -11.09
CA LYS A 394 -25.84 -0.47 -11.93
C LYS A 394 -27.27 -1.04 -11.99
N LYS A 395 -27.41 -2.37 -12.12
CA LYS A 395 -28.71 -3.02 -12.22
C LYS A 395 -29.46 -3.09 -10.89
N TYR A 396 -28.77 -3.36 -9.78
CA TYR A 396 -29.43 -3.69 -8.50
C TYR A 396 -29.28 -2.61 -7.41
N LEU A 397 -28.26 -1.76 -7.45
CA LEU A 397 -27.89 -0.86 -6.35
C LEU A 397 -27.99 0.62 -6.72
N CYS A 398 -27.62 1.02 -7.94
CA CYS A 398 -27.60 2.42 -8.36
C CYS A 398 -28.99 2.90 -8.80
N LYS A 399 -29.42 4.04 -8.25
CA LYS A 399 -30.64 4.77 -8.64
C LYS A 399 -30.36 6.22 -9.03
N THR A 400 -29.31 6.82 -8.49
CA THR A 400 -28.90 8.20 -8.82
C THR A 400 -27.68 8.23 -9.74
N GLU A 401 -27.51 9.33 -10.50
CA GLU A 401 -26.32 9.51 -11.33
C GLU A 401 -25.02 9.52 -10.52
N ALA A 402 -25.06 10.08 -9.30
CA ALA A 402 -23.92 10.09 -8.38
C ALA A 402 -23.51 8.67 -7.99
N GLU A 403 -24.47 7.78 -7.70
CA GLU A 403 -24.19 6.37 -7.41
C GLU A 403 -23.64 5.62 -8.63
N VAL A 404 -24.07 5.97 -9.83
CA VAL A 404 -23.49 5.41 -11.08
C VAL A 404 -22.05 5.86 -11.26
N LYS A 405 -21.75 7.15 -11.03
CA LYS A 405 -20.38 7.70 -11.07
C LYS A 405 -19.48 7.04 -10.02
N GLU A 406 -19.96 6.85 -8.79
CA GLU A 406 -19.22 6.12 -7.74
C GLU A 406 -18.98 4.65 -8.09
N ALA A 407 -19.97 3.98 -8.69
CA ALA A 407 -19.83 2.59 -9.12
C ALA A 407 -18.82 2.43 -10.28
N TRP A 408 -18.69 3.44 -11.14
CA TRP A 408 -17.73 3.46 -12.24
C TRP A 408 -16.29 3.78 -11.79
N TYR A 409 -16.09 4.27 -10.56
CA TYR A 409 -14.76 4.66 -10.09
C TYR A 409 -13.77 3.48 -10.15
N PRO A 410 -12.72 3.55 -11.00
CA PRO A 410 -11.88 2.40 -11.34
C PRO A 410 -10.87 2.03 -10.24
N GLY A 411 -10.69 2.90 -9.25
CA GLY A 411 -9.69 2.74 -8.19
C GLY A 411 -8.29 3.19 -8.57
N ASP A 412 -7.35 2.97 -7.65
CA ASP A 412 -5.94 3.29 -7.83
C ASP A 412 -5.16 2.13 -8.46
N LEU A 413 -3.90 2.42 -8.81
CA LEU A 413 -2.97 1.44 -9.37
C LEU A 413 -2.57 0.34 -8.34
N SER A 414 -3.03 0.42 -7.08
CA SER A 414 -2.85 -0.58 -6.02
C SER A 414 -1.40 -1.07 -5.86
N TYR A 415 -0.47 -0.13 -5.67
CA TYR A 415 0.96 -0.41 -5.50
C TYR A 415 1.29 -1.43 -4.38
N GLY A 416 0.43 -1.56 -3.37
CA GLY A 416 0.64 -2.48 -2.25
C GLY A 416 0.64 -3.96 -2.62
N THR A 417 -0.10 -4.35 -3.65
CA THR A 417 -0.20 -5.75 -4.13
C THR A 417 0.62 -5.99 -5.39
N ARG A 418 0.62 -5.02 -6.31
CA ARG A 418 1.29 -5.16 -7.60
C ARG A 418 2.80 -5.20 -7.48
N VAL A 419 3.39 -4.25 -6.75
CA VAL A 419 4.86 -4.17 -6.59
C VAL A 419 5.44 -5.48 -6.04
N PRO A 420 4.92 -6.07 -4.94
CA PRO A 420 5.44 -7.35 -4.45
C PRO A 420 5.27 -8.51 -5.43
N GLY A 421 4.18 -8.53 -6.21
CA GLY A 421 3.95 -9.52 -7.25
C GLY A 421 5.01 -9.46 -8.36
N ASP A 422 5.30 -8.27 -8.87
CA ASP A 422 6.32 -8.06 -9.90
C ASP A 422 7.73 -8.35 -9.35
N MET A 423 7.99 -7.96 -8.09
CA MET A 423 9.26 -8.24 -7.41
C MET A 423 9.49 -9.75 -7.16
N LEU A 424 8.42 -10.52 -6.91
CA LEU A 424 8.52 -11.98 -6.80
C LEU A 424 8.94 -12.59 -8.14
N ILE A 425 8.33 -12.17 -9.24
CA ILE A 425 8.67 -12.65 -10.59
C ILE A 425 10.11 -12.31 -10.92
N LEU A 426 10.54 -11.07 -10.64
CA LEU A 426 11.93 -10.66 -10.78
C LEU A 426 12.89 -11.53 -9.95
N THR A 427 12.53 -11.86 -8.71
CA THR A 427 13.32 -12.74 -7.84
C THR A 427 13.46 -14.14 -8.43
N ILE A 428 12.36 -14.71 -8.91
CA ILE A 428 12.34 -16.02 -9.59
C ILE A 428 13.23 -15.97 -10.84
N THR A 429 13.08 -14.93 -11.68
CA THR A 429 13.87 -14.75 -12.89
C THR A 429 15.36 -14.67 -12.58
N PHE A 430 15.77 -13.89 -11.56
CA PHE A 430 17.18 -13.84 -11.15
C PHE A 430 17.69 -15.20 -10.70
N CYS A 431 16.99 -15.86 -9.77
CA CYS A 431 17.41 -17.15 -9.21
C CYS A 431 17.53 -18.25 -10.27
N TYR A 432 16.66 -18.23 -11.30
CA TYR A 432 16.66 -19.25 -12.36
C TYR A 432 17.36 -18.84 -13.65
N SER A 433 17.76 -17.57 -13.81
CA SER A 433 18.40 -17.03 -15.02
C SER A 433 19.59 -17.88 -15.50
N VAL A 434 20.42 -18.33 -14.56
CA VAL A 434 21.62 -19.12 -14.85
C VAL A 434 21.30 -20.62 -14.86
N ILE A 435 20.42 -21.10 -13.98
CA ILE A 435 20.08 -22.53 -13.82
C ILE A 435 19.26 -23.07 -15.00
N ALA A 436 18.25 -22.29 -15.43
CA ALA A 436 17.28 -22.59 -16.47
C ALA A 436 17.02 -21.33 -17.32
N PRO A 437 17.92 -21.01 -18.27
CA PRO A 437 17.89 -19.74 -19.02
C PRO A 437 16.60 -19.48 -19.82
N VAL A 438 15.85 -20.53 -20.14
CA VAL A 438 14.53 -20.43 -20.81
C VAL A 438 13.59 -19.48 -20.05
N ILE A 439 13.72 -19.37 -18.72
CA ILE A 439 12.91 -18.44 -17.92
C ILE A 439 13.09 -16.97 -18.33
N LEU A 440 14.25 -16.60 -18.87
CA LEU A 440 14.53 -15.23 -19.31
C LEU A 440 13.61 -14.82 -20.48
N VAL A 441 13.32 -15.74 -21.40
CA VAL A 441 12.42 -15.48 -22.53
C VAL A 441 11.02 -15.13 -22.01
N PHE A 442 10.49 -15.94 -21.09
CA PHE A 442 9.20 -15.68 -20.48
C PHE A 442 9.20 -14.41 -19.62
N ALA A 443 10.30 -14.10 -18.94
CA ALA A 443 10.42 -12.86 -18.17
C ALA A 443 10.43 -11.62 -19.07
N VAL A 444 11.13 -11.66 -20.22
CA VAL A 444 11.11 -10.57 -21.20
C VAL A 444 9.70 -10.36 -21.75
N ILE A 445 8.98 -11.43 -22.07
CA ILE A 445 7.58 -11.35 -22.50
C ILE A 445 6.70 -10.77 -21.38
N TYR A 446 6.87 -11.24 -20.13
CA TYR A 446 6.15 -10.74 -18.97
C TYR A 446 6.33 -9.23 -18.79
N PHE A 447 7.57 -8.74 -18.71
CA PHE A 447 7.82 -7.31 -18.50
C PHE A 447 7.50 -6.46 -19.74
N GLY A 448 7.66 -7.00 -20.95
CA GLY A 448 7.31 -6.33 -22.21
C GLY A 448 5.81 -6.09 -22.36
N LEU A 449 5.01 -7.14 -22.16
CA LEU A 449 3.55 -7.04 -22.15
C LEU A 449 3.06 -6.19 -20.97
N GLY A 450 3.67 -6.38 -19.79
CA GLY A 450 3.39 -5.59 -18.60
C GLY A 450 3.59 -4.10 -18.84
N TRP A 451 4.68 -3.71 -19.51
CA TRP A 451 4.93 -2.30 -19.88
C TRP A 451 3.82 -1.74 -20.79
N LEU A 452 3.43 -2.48 -21.83
CA LEU A 452 2.38 -2.04 -22.77
C LEU A 452 1.02 -1.89 -22.08
N ILE A 453 0.60 -2.92 -21.34
CA ILE A 453 -0.72 -2.99 -20.72
C ILE A 453 -0.81 -1.99 -19.56
N LEU A 454 0.18 -1.96 -18.67
CA LEU A 454 0.15 -1.05 -17.52
C LEU A 454 0.29 0.40 -17.96
N ARG A 455 1.04 0.71 -19.04
CA ARG A 455 1.05 2.06 -19.61
C ARG A 455 -0.33 2.46 -20.12
N ASN A 456 -1.02 1.59 -20.86
CA ASN A 456 -2.38 1.87 -21.33
C ASN A 456 -3.37 2.06 -20.16
N GLN A 457 -3.31 1.20 -19.15
CA GLN A 457 -4.19 1.27 -17.98
C GLN A 457 -3.90 2.50 -17.10
N ALA A 458 -2.62 2.87 -16.93
CA ALA A 458 -2.23 4.06 -16.17
C ALA A 458 -2.68 5.36 -16.84
N LEU A 459 -2.75 5.39 -18.19
CA LEU A 459 -3.19 6.56 -18.94
C LEU A 459 -4.71 6.68 -19.06
N LYS A 460 -5.43 5.55 -19.21
CA LYS A 460 -6.85 5.56 -19.57
C LYS A 460 -7.81 5.22 -18.44
N VAL A 461 -7.34 4.57 -17.37
CA VAL A 461 -8.23 3.93 -16.40
C VAL A 461 -7.92 4.32 -14.97
N TYR A 462 -6.68 4.11 -14.50
CA TYR A 462 -6.39 4.28 -13.09
C TYR A 462 -6.27 5.75 -12.67
N VAL A 463 -6.92 6.10 -11.56
CA VAL A 463 -6.83 7.43 -10.95
C VAL A 463 -5.93 7.35 -9.72
N PRO A 464 -4.83 8.12 -9.66
CA PRO A 464 -3.99 8.17 -8.46
C PRO A 464 -4.82 8.68 -7.27
N SER A 465 -4.85 7.92 -6.17
CA SER A 465 -5.53 8.37 -4.94
C SER A 465 -4.74 9.43 -4.17
N TYR A 466 -3.44 9.54 -4.47
CA TYR A 466 -2.51 10.45 -3.81
C TYR A 466 -1.26 10.64 -4.67
N GLU A 467 -0.54 11.74 -4.46
CA GLU A 467 0.73 12.03 -5.13
C GLU A 467 1.93 11.81 -4.21
N SER A 468 2.89 10.97 -4.62
CA SER A 468 4.01 10.55 -3.76
C SER A 468 5.38 10.89 -4.34
N TYR A 469 5.42 11.43 -5.57
CA TYR A 469 6.64 11.81 -6.30
C TYR A 469 7.70 10.68 -6.32
N GLY A 470 7.26 9.43 -6.45
CA GLY A 470 8.15 8.28 -6.56
C GLY A 470 8.82 7.82 -5.26
N ARG A 471 8.30 8.14 -4.06
CA ARG A 471 8.81 7.61 -2.77
C ARG A 471 8.80 6.07 -2.64
N MET A 472 8.12 5.37 -3.54
CA MET A 472 8.15 3.91 -3.67
C MET A 472 9.44 3.41 -4.36
N TRP A 473 10.10 4.21 -5.19
CA TRP A 473 11.27 3.78 -5.97
C TRP A 473 12.45 3.30 -5.11
N PRO A 474 12.89 4.01 -4.06
CA PRO A 474 13.96 3.49 -3.19
C PRO A 474 13.60 2.16 -2.56
N HIS A 475 12.32 1.95 -2.24
CA HIS A 475 11.84 0.67 -1.72
C HIS A 475 12.00 -0.43 -2.76
N ILE A 476 11.50 -0.23 -3.99
CA ILE A 476 11.66 -1.18 -5.11
C ILE A 476 13.15 -1.48 -5.35
N HIS A 477 13.99 -0.46 -5.45
CA HIS A 477 15.42 -0.60 -5.67
C HIS A 477 16.10 -1.51 -4.63
N THR A 478 15.82 -1.29 -3.33
CA THR A 478 16.37 -2.15 -2.27
C THR A 478 15.88 -3.60 -2.36
N ARG A 479 14.67 -3.86 -2.86
CA ARG A 479 14.15 -5.22 -3.05
C ARG A 479 14.75 -5.92 -4.26
N ILE A 480 15.00 -5.20 -5.35
CA ILE A 480 15.74 -5.74 -6.50
C ILE A 480 17.16 -6.13 -6.07
N LEU A 481 17.84 -5.30 -5.28
CA LEU A 481 19.14 -5.65 -4.71
C LEU A 481 19.08 -6.84 -3.75
N ALA A 482 18.03 -6.93 -2.92
CA ALA A 482 17.83 -8.10 -2.06
C ALA A 482 17.58 -9.39 -2.87
N ALA A 483 16.85 -9.31 -3.97
CA ALA A 483 16.64 -10.42 -4.89
C ALA A 483 17.95 -10.83 -5.58
N LEU A 484 18.77 -9.87 -5.99
CA LEU A 484 20.10 -10.13 -6.56
C LEU A 484 21.05 -10.78 -5.54
N PHE A 485 21.03 -10.28 -4.29
CA PHE A 485 21.78 -10.88 -3.19
C PHE A 485 21.34 -12.33 -2.93
N LEU A 486 20.02 -12.59 -2.91
CA LEU A 486 19.48 -13.95 -2.77
C LEU A 486 19.96 -14.85 -3.91
N PHE A 487 19.92 -14.38 -5.16
CA PHE A 487 20.47 -15.10 -6.31
C PHE A 487 21.95 -15.46 -6.15
N GLN A 488 22.79 -14.52 -5.72
CA GLN A 488 24.23 -14.76 -5.52
C GLN A 488 24.50 -15.81 -4.44
N VAL A 489 23.77 -15.75 -3.31
CA VAL A 489 23.87 -16.73 -2.23
C VAL A 489 23.43 -18.13 -2.69
N LEU A 490 22.32 -18.22 -3.43
CA LEU A 490 21.84 -19.49 -3.97
C LEU A 490 22.79 -20.06 -5.02
N MET A 491 23.39 -19.22 -5.86
CA MET A 491 24.39 -19.64 -6.84
C MET A 491 25.70 -20.10 -6.20
N PHE A 492 26.15 -19.46 -5.13
CA PHE A 492 27.27 -19.94 -4.32
C PHE A 492 26.98 -21.34 -3.77
N GLY A 493 25.80 -21.55 -3.20
CA GLY A 493 25.34 -22.86 -2.75
C GLY A 493 25.31 -23.91 -3.86
N PHE A 494 24.78 -23.55 -5.03
CA PHE A 494 24.66 -24.43 -6.18
C PHE A 494 26.01 -24.88 -6.74
N LEU A 495 26.96 -23.94 -6.90
CA LEU A 495 28.32 -24.25 -7.36
C LEU A 495 29.09 -25.09 -6.32
N GLY A 496 28.84 -24.85 -5.02
CA GLY A 496 29.37 -25.66 -3.93
C GLY A 496 28.93 -27.13 -4.01
N VAL A 497 27.65 -27.40 -4.26
CA VAL A 497 27.12 -28.77 -4.46
C VAL A 497 27.77 -29.47 -5.67
N LYS A 498 28.16 -28.73 -6.70
CA LYS A 498 28.84 -29.26 -7.89
C LYS A 498 30.36 -29.43 -7.70
N GLU A 499 30.87 -29.24 -6.48
CA GLU A 499 32.28 -29.35 -6.10
C GLU A 499 33.21 -28.46 -6.94
N PHE A 500 32.75 -27.24 -7.27
CA PHE A 500 33.54 -26.28 -8.03
C PHE A 500 34.47 -25.49 -7.10
N ILE A 501 35.78 -25.73 -7.20
CA ILE A 501 36.80 -25.08 -6.35
C ILE A 501 36.70 -23.53 -6.44
N TRP A 502 36.43 -23.01 -7.65
CA TRP A 502 36.33 -21.57 -7.91
C TRP A 502 34.98 -20.95 -7.51
N ALA A 503 34.09 -21.70 -6.83
CA ALA A 503 32.85 -21.14 -6.29
C ALA A 503 33.11 -19.98 -5.31
N ILE A 504 34.27 -19.96 -4.66
CA ILE A 504 34.68 -18.88 -3.74
C ILE A 504 34.73 -17.51 -4.44
N LEU A 505 34.90 -17.46 -5.76
CA LEU A 505 34.83 -16.23 -6.54
C LEU A 505 33.44 -15.58 -6.52
N VAL A 506 32.38 -16.24 -6.04
CA VAL A 506 31.08 -15.58 -5.84
C VAL A 506 31.06 -14.72 -4.57
N VAL A 507 31.92 -14.98 -3.58
CA VAL A 507 31.95 -14.25 -2.30
C VAL A 507 32.28 -12.75 -2.48
N PRO A 508 33.30 -12.36 -3.28
CA PRO A 508 33.53 -10.95 -3.60
C PRO A 508 32.31 -10.26 -4.21
N LEU A 509 31.54 -10.96 -5.05
CA LEU A 509 30.36 -10.42 -5.70
C LEU A 509 29.24 -10.10 -4.68
N ILE A 510 29.09 -10.94 -3.65
CA ILE A 510 28.18 -10.69 -2.53
C ILE A 510 28.62 -9.45 -1.75
N ALA A 511 29.92 -9.30 -1.49
CA ALA A 511 30.45 -8.10 -0.84
C ALA A 511 30.21 -6.84 -1.68
N ILE A 512 30.44 -6.92 -3.00
CA ILE A 512 30.18 -5.82 -3.94
C ILE A 512 28.69 -5.44 -3.94
N SER A 513 27.76 -6.39 -3.91
CA SER A 513 26.32 -6.12 -3.75
C SER A 513 26.01 -5.28 -2.52
N LEU A 514 26.61 -5.62 -1.38
CA LEU A 514 26.39 -4.92 -0.12
C LEU A 514 26.98 -3.51 -0.15
N VAL A 515 28.21 -3.36 -0.66
CA VAL A 515 28.86 -2.06 -0.85
C VAL A 515 28.06 -1.18 -1.80
N PHE A 516 27.63 -1.72 -2.95
CA PHE A 516 26.80 -1.00 -3.92
C PHE A 516 25.47 -0.55 -3.30
N GLY A 517 24.81 -1.42 -2.52
CA GLY A 517 23.60 -1.09 -1.78
C GLY A 517 23.81 0.03 -0.76
N TYR A 518 24.92 -0.01 -0.02
CA TYR A 518 25.30 1.05 0.92
C TYR A 518 25.57 2.38 0.21
N VAL A 519 26.37 2.38 -0.86
CA VAL A 519 26.68 3.58 -1.66
C VAL A 519 25.41 4.18 -2.25
N CYS A 520 24.53 3.36 -2.85
CA CYS A 520 23.25 3.84 -3.38
C CYS A 520 22.35 4.44 -2.29
N ARG A 521 22.33 3.83 -1.10
CA ARG A 521 21.56 4.36 0.04
C ARG A 521 22.11 5.72 0.48
N GLN A 522 23.42 5.86 0.65
CA GLN A 522 24.01 7.14 1.07
C GLN A 522 23.83 8.23 0.02
N LYS A 523 24.00 7.89 -1.26
CA LYS A 523 23.94 8.85 -2.37
C LYS A 523 22.53 9.30 -2.72
N PHE A 524 21.58 8.37 -2.86
CA PHE A 524 20.28 8.68 -3.44
C PHE A 524 19.13 8.66 -2.45
N TYR A 525 19.16 7.82 -1.40
CA TYR A 525 18.01 7.66 -0.51
C TYR A 525 17.62 8.96 0.20
N LYS A 526 18.63 9.74 0.64
CA LYS A 526 18.42 11.03 1.30
C LYS A 526 17.60 12.00 0.42
N GLY A 527 17.88 12.06 -0.88
CA GLY A 527 17.16 12.91 -1.84
C GLY A 527 15.71 12.47 -2.13
N PHE A 528 15.33 11.26 -1.74
CA PHE A 528 13.93 10.80 -1.80
C PHE A 528 13.20 10.93 -0.45
N GLN A 529 13.97 10.99 0.65
CA GLN A 529 13.44 11.17 1.99
C GLN A 529 12.98 12.62 2.22
N HIS A 530 13.80 13.57 1.78
CA HIS A 530 13.57 15.00 1.96
C HIS A 530 13.56 15.74 0.62
N THR A 531 12.90 16.89 0.59
CA THR A 531 12.83 17.82 -0.52
C THR A 531 14.06 18.73 -0.50
N ALA A 532 14.71 18.89 -1.65
CA ALA A 532 15.89 19.74 -1.76
C ALA A 532 15.50 21.22 -1.69
N VAL A 533 16.25 22.00 -0.90
CA VAL A 533 16.02 23.44 -0.74
C VAL A 533 16.21 24.20 -2.06
N GLU A 534 17.17 23.78 -2.88
CA GLU A 534 17.38 24.32 -4.24
C GLU A 534 16.10 24.24 -5.10
N VAL A 535 15.33 23.17 -4.95
CA VAL A 535 14.06 23.00 -5.65
C VAL A 535 12.97 23.88 -5.03
N ALA A 536 12.94 23.98 -3.70
CA ALA A 536 11.97 24.80 -2.97
C ALA A 536 12.13 26.31 -3.21
N CYS A 537 13.33 26.79 -3.53
CA CYS A 537 13.62 28.21 -3.77
C CYS A 537 13.09 28.74 -5.11
N ARG A 538 12.80 27.86 -6.09
CA ARG A 538 12.38 28.30 -7.43
C ARG A 538 11.03 28.99 -7.43
N GLU A 539 10.91 30.12 -8.10
CA GLU A 539 9.68 30.92 -8.12
C GLU A 539 8.44 30.15 -8.64
N LEU A 540 7.28 30.48 -8.05
CA LEU A 540 5.97 29.94 -8.42
C LEU A 540 5.33 30.83 -9.50
N LYS A 541 4.44 30.24 -10.31
CA LYS A 541 3.67 31.00 -11.31
C LYS A 541 2.65 31.97 -10.70
N GLN A 542 2.18 31.67 -9.50
CA GLN A 542 1.11 32.41 -8.81
C GLN A 542 1.51 32.64 -7.36
N SER A 543 1.08 33.76 -6.80
CA SER A 543 1.19 34.03 -5.36
C SER A 543 0.36 33.00 -4.57
N PRO A 544 0.93 32.36 -3.55
CA PRO A 544 0.21 31.35 -2.78
C PRO A 544 -0.90 31.98 -1.94
N ASP A 545 -2.12 31.47 -2.04
CA ASP A 545 -3.17 31.74 -1.05
C ASP A 545 -2.96 30.80 0.15
N LEU A 546 -2.38 31.36 1.22
CA LEU A 546 -2.08 30.62 2.45
C LEU A 546 -3.34 30.16 3.20
N GLU A 547 -4.46 30.86 3.02
CA GLU A 547 -5.73 30.47 3.63
C GLU A 547 -6.32 29.25 2.93
N GLU A 548 -6.22 29.18 1.59
CA GLU A 548 -6.59 27.98 0.83
C GLU A 548 -5.72 26.77 1.22
N ILE A 549 -4.40 26.98 1.37
CA ILE A 549 -3.47 25.94 1.83
C ILE A 549 -3.87 25.45 3.22
N PHE A 550 -4.14 26.35 4.16
CA PHE A 550 -4.58 26.00 5.51
C PHE A 550 -5.88 25.18 5.48
N ARG A 551 -6.87 25.62 4.70
CA ARG A 551 -8.17 24.95 4.54
C ARG A 551 -8.05 23.54 3.96
N SER A 552 -7.10 23.32 3.05
CA SER A 552 -6.88 22.00 2.44
C SER A 552 -6.56 20.88 3.45
N TYR A 553 -5.98 21.25 4.61
CA TYR A 553 -5.64 20.32 5.69
C TYR A 553 -6.73 20.16 6.75
N ILE A 554 -7.79 20.97 6.71
CA ILE A 554 -8.91 20.84 7.65
C ILE A 554 -9.72 19.60 7.27
N PRO A 555 -9.95 18.65 8.20
CA PRO A 555 -10.85 17.53 7.94
C PRO A 555 -12.24 18.03 7.54
N HIS A 556 -12.86 17.45 6.51
CA HIS A 556 -14.22 17.81 6.08
C HIS A 556 -15.26 17.73 7.20
N SER A 557 -15.04 16.85 8.18
CA SER A 557 -15.89 16.72 9.36
C SER A 557 -15.81 17.91 10.32
N LEU A 558 -14.79 18.76 10.21
CA LEU A 558 -14.59 19.98 10.98
C LEU A 558 -14.77 21.26 10.15
N SER A 559 -14.93 21.16 8.83
CA SER A 559 -15.15 22.33 7.99
C SER A 559 -16.59 22.81 8.10
N SER A 560 -16.79 24.11 8.36
CA SER A 560 -18.10 24.76 8.42
C SER A 560 -18.67 25.16 7.06
N HIS A 561 -17.85 25.14 6.00
CA HIS A 561 -18.26 25.54 4.65
C HIS A 561 -18.80 24.36 3.84
N LYS A 562 -19.79 24.63 2.97
CA LYS A 562 -20.26 23.70 1.94
C LYS A 562 -19.08 23.35 1.03
N PRO A 563 -18.95 22.09 0.58
CA PRO A 563 -17.92 21.69 -0.37
C PRO A 563 -18.25 22.25 -1.75
N GLU A 564 -17.99 23.53 -1.98
CA GLU A 564 -17.97 24.13 -3.32
C GLU A 564 -16.52 24.15 -3.82
N ASP A 565 -16.29 23.48 -4.97
CA ASP A 565 -15.26 23.60 -6.01
C ASP A 565 -13.78 23.94 -5.70
N HIS A 566 -13.37 24.05 -4.45
CA HIS A 566 -11.99 24.37 -4.07
C HIS A 566 -11.18 23.10 -3.77
N GLN A 567 -11.21 22.13 -4.69
CA GLN A 567 -10.20 21.09 -4.70
C GLN A 567 -8.95 21.62 -5.40
N PHE A 568 -7.88 21.84 -4.63
CA PHE A 568 -6.52 21.97 -5.17
C PHE A 568 -6.31 20.93 -6.29
N LYS A 569 -5.67 21.33 -7.40
CA LYS A 569 -5.51 20.56 -8.66
C LYS A 569 -4.72 19.25 -8.51
N GLY A 570 -5.19 18.33 -7.68
CA GLY A 570 -4.66 17.00 -7.47
C GLY A 570 -5.17 16.01 -8.52
N ALA A 571 -4.72 14.76 -8.43
CA ALA A 571 -5.06 13.74 -9.41
C ALA A 571 -6.57 13.50 -9.60
N MET A 572 -7.37 13.64 -8.53
CA MET A 572 -8.82 13.45 -8.57
C MET A 572 -9.59 14.64 -9.20
N SER A 573 -9.13 15.88 -9.01
CA SER A 573 -9.77 17.04 -9.66
C SER A 573 -9.49 17.03 -11.16
N ARG A 574 -8.26 16.65 -11.58
CA ARG A 574 -7.96 16.41 -13.00
C ARG A 574 -8.85 15.32 -13.57
N TYR A 575 -9.12 14.25 -12.82
CA TYR A 575 -10.09 13.23 -13.25
C TYR A 575 -11.52 13.79 -13.37
N GLN A 576 -11.96 14.65 -12.46
CA GLN A 576 -13.27 15.32 -12.58
C GLN A 576 -13.32 16.24 -13.80
N ASP A 577 -12.25 16.99 -14.08
CA ASP A 577 -12.12 17.82 -15.29
C ASP A 577 -12.13 16.96 -16.56
N TYR A 578 -11.37 15.85 -16.60
CA TYR A 578 -11.37 14.92 -17.74
C TYR A 578 -12.71 14.20 -17.91
N ALA A 579 -13.39 13.82 -16.83
CA ALA A 579 -14.70 13.20 -16.88
C ALA A 579 -15.79 14.19 -17.33
N ALA A 580 -15.64 15.48 -17.00
CA ALA A 580 -16.50 16.55 -17.52
C ALA A 580 -16.25 16.78 -19.02
N ILE A 581 -14.99 16.77 -19.46
CA ILE A 581 -14.62 16.92 -20.87
C ILE A 581 -15.02 15.71 -21.72
N SER A 582 -15.02 14.48 -21.17
CA SER A 582 -15.45 13.29 -21.92
C SER A 582 -16.96 13.05 -21.89
N ALA A 583 -17.70 13.80 -21.08
CA ALA A 583 -19.16 13.76 -21.01
C ALA A 583 -19.82 14.89 -21.82
N ALA A 584 -19.06 15.91 -22.21
CA ALA A 584 -19.38 16.88 -23.26
C ALA A 584 -18.91 16.34 -24.62
#